data_AF-A0AAI9USS5-F1
#
_entry.id   AF-A0AAI9USS5-F1
#
_cell.length_a   1.000
_cell.length_b   1.000
_cell.length_c   1.000
_cell.angle_alpha   90.00
_cell.angle_beta   90.00
_cell.angle_gamma   90.00
#
_symmetry.space_group_name_H-M   'P 1'
#
loop_
_entity.id
_entity.type
_entity.pdbx_description
1 polymer ?
#
loop_
_entity_poly.entity_id
_entity_poly.type
_entity_poly.pdbx_seq_one_letter_code
_entity_poly.pdbx_strand_id
1 'polypeptide(L)'
;MELPYTTVDVFTDKPFEGNPLAIVTIPASTSLTQGQKQTIAREFNYSETTFVHEVDDPASTERRFDIFTPTAELPFAGHPTVGTAIFLKSRGVKKLIAKAGPIEIEETGSGSVRAAIPHNTHLHQKRLRDLGPGPYSNATAELANAEVEAPVFSIVNGMTFALVELPSLASLASAKIGPMEFRQQELLDEGWRKTFISRYYFVRLGAETIDGRVVHKIRTRLIEPDLEDPATGSAACALSSYLSLHEFSEYSLSFEITQGVEMGRRSDIYVDAKLGRGTDGTRKLETLHLGGTATKVMSGTIFLKS
;
A
#
# COMPACT_ATOMS: atom_id res chain seq x y z
N MET A 1 31.92 3.90 -6.02
CA MET A 1 30.96 4.66 -5.20
C MET A 1 30.31 3.71 -4.21
N GLU A 2 30.18 4.12 -2.95
CA GLU A 2 29.60 3.31 -1.88
C GLU A 2 28.30 3.95 -1.40
N LEU A 3 27.24 3.16 -1.26
CA LEU A 3 25.93 3.62 -0.79
C LEU A 3 25.47 2.78 0.42
N PRO A 4 25.20 3.39 1.57
CA PRO A 4 24.60 2.69 2.70
C PRO A 4 23.19 2.20 2.35
N TYR A 5 22.85 1.00 2.80
CA TYR A 5 21.48 0.51 2.78
C TYR A 5 21.06 -0.06 4.13
N THR A 6 19.76 -0.05 4.38
CA THR A 6 19.12 -0.76 5.48
C THR A 6 17.88 -1.47 4.94
N THR A 7 17.67 -2.71 5.33
CA THR A 7 16.40 -3.39 5.10
C THR A 7 15.55 -3.32 6.36
N VAL A 8 14.25 -3.10 6.16
CA VAL A 8 13.25 -3.10 7.22
C VAL A 8 12.12 -4.04 6.83
N ASP A 9 11.49 -4.65 7.82
CA ASP A 9 10.20 -5.30 7.65
C ASP A 9 9.11 -4.34 8.10
N VAL A 10 8.19 -3.98 7.19
CA VAL A 10 7.16 -2.96 7.39
C VAL A 10 5.83 -3.61 7.80
N PHE A 11 5.03 -2.90 8.58
CA PHE A 11 3.78 -3.34 9.19
C PHE A 11 3.95 -4.46 10.22
N THR A 12 5.13 -4.51 10.85
CA THR A 12 5.41 -5.44 11.94
C THR A 12 6.47 -4.84 12.86
N ASP A 13 6.54 -5.33 14.09
CA ASP A 13 7.63 -5.09 15.04
C ASP A 13 8.60 -6.29 15.12
N LYS A 14 8.29 -7.40 14.44
CA LYS A 14 9.08 -8.64 14.44
C LYS A 14 9.86 -8.81 13.15
N PRO A 15 11.20 -9.00 13.22
CA PRO A 15 11.99 -9.34 12.05
C PRO A 15 11.47 -10.62 11.40
N PHE A 16 11.52 -10.64 10.08
CA PHE A 16 11.09 -11.72 9.18
C PHE A 16 9.58 -11.93 9.06
N GLU A 17 8.75 -11.09 9.70
CA GLU A 17 7.34 -10.90 9.36
C GLU A 17 7.17 -9.63 8.48
N GLY A 18 5.96 -9.13 8.24
CA GLY A 18 5.79 -7.86 7.52
C GLY A 18 6.06 -7.91 6.01
N ASN A 19 6.16 -6.74 5.36
CA ASN A 19 6.58 -6.58 3.97
C ASN A 19 8.03 -6.05 3.92
N PRO A 20 8.99 -6.76 3.28
CA PRO A 20 10.38 -6.35 3.31
C PRO A 20 10.62 -5.17 2.38
N LEU A 21 11.35 -4.17 2.87
CA LEU A 21 11.71 -2.97 2.13
C LEU A 21 13.20 -2.71 2.23
N ALA A 22 13.84 -2.47 1.08
CA ALA A 22 15.20 -1.95 1.03
C ALA A 22 15.18 -0.41 0.99
N ILE A 23 15.98 0.23 1.84
CA ILE A 23 16.15 1.68 1.91
C ILE A 23 17.61 2.01 1.62
N VAL A 24 17.86 2.62 0.47
CA VAL A 24 19.18 3.07 0.04
C VAL A 24 19.33 4.54 0.37
N THR A 25 20.36 4.90 1.13
CA THR A 25 20.67 6.29 1.46
C THR A 25 21.64 6.85 0.43
N ILE A 26 21.24 7.90 -0.28
CA ILE A 26 22.07 8.63 -1.25
C ILE A 26 22.67 9.84 -0.52
N PRO A 27 24.00 9.90 -0.31
CA PRO A 27 24.65 11.06 0.29
C PRO A 27 24.39 12.35 -0.51
N ALA A 28 24.33 13.51 0.16
CA ALA A 28 24.06 14.80 -0.48
C ALA A 28 25.07 15.15 -1.61
N SER A 29 26.31 14.69 -1.48
CA SER A 29 27.37 14.85 -2.48
C SER A 29 27.28 13.91 -3.69
N THR A 30 26.30 13.01 -3.70
CA THR A 30 26.19 11.92 -4.68
C THR A 30 24.91 12.07 -5.50
N SER A 31 25.01 11.83 -6.81
CA SER A 31 23.84 11.70 -7.68
C SER A 31 23.82 10.31 -8.32
N LEU A 32 22.62 9.74 -8.39
CA LEU A 32 22.37 8.49 -9.10
C LEU A 32 21.42 8.75 -10.26
N THR A 33 21.75 8.19 -11.41
CA THR A 33 20.84 8.13 -12.56
C THR A 33 19.65 7.21 -12.25
N GLN A 34 18.54 7.42 -12.96
CA GLN A 34 17.36 6.55 -12.90
C GLN A 34 17.73 5.08 -13.20
N GLY A 35 18.59 4.84 -14.19
CA GLY A 35 19.05 3.48 -14.55
C GLY A 35 19.86 2.79 -13.44
N GLN A 36 20.67 3.54 -12.68
CA GLN A 36 21.39 2.99 -11.52
C GLN A 36 20.42 2.61 -10.40
N LYS A 37 19.45 3.47 -10.08
CA LYS A 37 18.42 3.16 -9.07
C LYS A 37 17.60 1.93 -9.47
N GLN A 38 17.19 1.85 -10.74
CA GLN A 38 16.46 0.70 -11.28
C GLN A 38 17.28 -0.60 -11.20
N THR A 39 18.59 -0.53 -11.49
CA THR A 39 19.49 -1.68 -11.41
C THR A 39 19.61 -2.18 -9.97
N ILE A 40 19.74 -1.27 -9.00
CA ILE A 40 19.81 -1.60 -7.57
C ILE A 40 18.49 -2.19 -7.07
N ALA A 41 17.34 -1.60 -7.45
CA ALA A 41 16.03 -2.13 -7.07
C ALA A 41 15.82 -3.56 -7.60
N ARG A 42 16.26 -3.82 -8.84
CA ARG A 42 16.24 -5.16 -9.43
C ARG A 42 17.17 -6.15 -8.71
N GLU A 43 18.34 -5.70 -8.24
CA GLU A 43 19.28 -6.54 -7.48
C GLU A 43 18.70 -6.98 -6.13
N PHE A 44 18.03 -6.08 -5.40
CA PHE A 44 17.34 -6.44 -4.15
C PHE A 44 16.19 -7.42 -4.38
N ASN A 45 15.46 -7.27 -5.49
CA ASN A 45 14.32 -8.11 -5.86
C ASN A 45 13.24 -8.22 -4.76
N TYR A 46 13.08 -7.15 -3.98
CA TYR A 46 11.89 -6.94 -3.12
C TYR A 46 10.78 -6.28 -3.94
N SER A 47 9.55 -6.25 -3.39
CA SER A 47 8.41 -5.57 -4.02
C SER A 47 8.78 -4.14 -4.40
N GLU A 48 9.45 -3.43 -3.48
CA GLU A 48 10.01 -2.11 -3.74
C GLU A 48 11.36 -1.88 -3.04
N THR A 49 12.10 -0.91 -3.58
CA THR A 49 13.28 -0.28 -2.97
C THR A 49 13.07 1.23 -2.95
N THR A 50 13.39 1.87 -1.82
CA THR A 50 13.39 3.32 -1.70
C THR A 50 14.78 3.90 -1.76
N PHE A 51 14.90 5.10 -2.32
CA PHE A 51 16.13 5.87 -2.40
C PHE A 51 15.93 7.19 -1.67
N VAL A 52 16.49 7.30 -0.47
CA VAL A 52 16.43 8.51 0.37
C VAL A 52 17.57 9.45 0.00
N HIS A 53 17.25 10.70 -0.30
CA HIS A 53 18.26 11.72 -0.66
C HIS A 53 18.66 12.52 0.56
N GLU A 54 19.89 12.34 1.03
CA GLU A 54 20.43 13.17 2.10
C GLU A 54 20.56 14.64 1.68
N VAL A 55 20.45 15.54 2.66
CA VAL A 55 20.59 16.99 2.47
C VAL A 55 21.62 17.52 3.46
N ASP A 56 22.32 18.59 3.10
CA ASP A 56 23.38 19.17 3.93
C ASP A 56 22.82 19.94 5.15
N ASP A 57 21.56 20.36 5.10
CA ASP A 57 20.90 21.07 6.21
C ASP A 57 20.43 20.08 7.30
N PRO A 58 21.08 20.05 8.49
CA PRO A 58 20.69 19.16 9.57
C PRO A 58 19.35 19.55 10.21
N ALA A 59 18.85 20.76 9.99
CA ALA A 59 17.55 21.21 10.51
C ALA A 59 16.38 20.83 9.58
N SER A 60 16.65 20.30 8.39
CA SER A 60 15.61 19.93 7.44
C SER A 60 14.72 18.80 7.97
N THR A 61 13.42 19.09 8.06
CA THR A 61 12.38 18.13 8.45
C THR A 61 11.71 17.48 7.23
N GLU A 62 12.20 17.77 6.03
CA GLU A 62 11.67 17.21 4.78
C GLU A 62 12.71 16.28 4.13
N ARG A 63 12.23 15.23 3.46
CA ARG A 63 13.13 14.31 2.78
C ARG A 63 12.57 13.83 1.45
N ARG A 64 13.31 14.10 0.37
CA ARG A 64 13.00 13.49 -0.93
C ARG A 64 13.32 12.01 -0.89
N PHE A 65 12.44 11.22 -1.48
CA PHE A 65 12.69 9.81 -1.73
C PHE A 65 12.06 9.38 -3.06
N ASP A 66 12.68 8.39 -3.69
CA ASP A 66 12.13 7.73 -4.87
C ASP A 66 11.77 6.29 -4.53
N ILE A 67 10.79 5.72 -5.22
CA ILE A 67 10.29 4.36 -4.99
C ILE A 67 10.40 3.60 -6.30
N PHE A 68 11.03 2.43 -6.28
CA PHE A 68 11.22 1.58 -7.44
C PHE A 68 10.75 0.17 -7.15
N THR A 69 9.94 -0.40 -8.04
CA THR A 69 9.83 -1.85 -8.18
C THR A 69 11.06 -2.38 -8.92
N PRO A 70 11.24 -3.71 -9.06
CA PRO A 70 12.28 -4.28 -9.90
C PRO A 70 12.23 -3.84 -11.38
N THR A 71 11.09 -3.31 -11.85
CA THR A 71 10.85 -3.00 -13.27
C THR A 71 10.57 -1.53 -13.57
N ALA A 72 10.12 -0.72 -12.61
CA ALA A 72 9.79 0.68 -12.84
C ALA A 72 9.85 1.55 -11.58
N GLU A 73 9.99 2.87 -11.76
CA GLU A 73 9.77 3.87 -10.72
C GLU A 73 8.26 4.09 -10.48
N LEU A 74 7.83 4.09 -9.22
CA LEU A 74 6.46 4.40 -8.82
C LEU A 74 6.35 5.85 -8.34
N PRO A 75 5.24 6.55 -8.64
CA PRO A 75 5.00 7.88 -8.10
C PRO A 75 4.72 7.88 -6.59
N PHE A 76 4.15 6.78 -6.08
CA PHE A 76 3.78 6.57 -4.68
C PHE A 76 3.56 5.06 -4.41
N ALA A 77 3.82 4.60 -3.18
CA ALA A 77 3.45 3.28 -2.69
C ALA A 77 3.31 3.28 -1.15
N GLY A 78 2.38 2.48 -0.63
CA GLY A 78 1.99 2.52 0.80
C GLY A 78 3.09 2.04 1.77
N HIS A 79 3.46 0.75 1.72
CA HIS A 79 4.47 0.19 2.63
C HIS A 79 5.85 0.89 2.50
N PRO A 80 6.31 1.29 1.29
CA PRO A 80 7.57 2.01 1.15
C PRO A 80 7.57 3.37 1.86
N THR A 81 6.44 4.09 1.83
CA THR A 81 6.26 5.34 2.58
C THR A 81 6.35 5.11 4.09
N VAL A 82 5.63 4.12 4.64
CA VAL A 82 5.65 3.84 6.09
C VAL A 82 7.03 3.38 6.56
N GLY A 83 7.66 2.44 5.86
CA GLY A 83 9.01 1.95 6.20
C GLY A 83 10.06 3.05 6.16
N THR A 84 10.04 3.90 5.13
CA THR A 84 10.94 5.05 5.00
C THR A 84 10.70 6.09 6.09
N ALA A 85 9.44 6.38 6.41
CA ALA A 85 9.08 7.31 7.47
C ALA A 85 9.62 6.84 8.83
N ILE A 86 9.49 5.55 9.16
CA ILE A 86 10.01 4.98 10.41
C ILE A 86 11.54 5.01 10.43
N PHE A 87 12.20 4.68 9.32
CA PHE A 87 13.65 4.76 9.20
C PHE A 87 14.20 6.16 9.45
N LEU A 88 13.47 7.19 9.02
CA LEU A 88 13.87 8.60 9.18
C LEU A 88 13.34 9.27 10.44
N LYS A 89 12.47 8.60 11.21
CA LYS A 89 11.82 9.13 12.41
C LYS A 89 12.80 9.76 13.40
N SER A 90 13.86 9.04 13.75
CA SER A 90 14.89 9.51 14.70
C SER A 90 15.67 10.75 14.23
N ARG A 91 15.57 11.09 12.94
CA ARG A 91 16.22 12.25 12.32
C ARG A 91 15.29 13.47 12.26
N GLY A 92 14.10 13.39 12.85
CA GLY A 92 13.14 14.50 12.91
C GLY A 92 12.44 14.81 11.58
N VAL A 93 12.48 13.90 10.60
CA VAL A 93 11.78 14.06 9.33
C VAL A 93 10.27 13.92 9.57
N LYS A 94 9.53 14.95 9.17
CA LYS A 94 8.07 15.05 9.30
C LYS A 94 7.34 14.99 7.96
N LYS A 95 8.07 15.07 6.85
CA LYS A 95 7.48 15.06 5.51
C LYS A 95 8.36 14.31 4.52
N LEU A 96 7.76 13.39 3.78
CA LEU A 96 8.40 12.72 2.65
C LEU A 96 7.95 13.37 1.34
N ILE A 97 8.90 13.70 0.47
CA ILE A 97 8.62 14.27 -0.85
C ILE A 97 8.74 13.14 -1.88
N ALA A 98 7.59 12.52 -2.20
CA ALA A 98 7.46 11.56 -3.29
C ALA A 98 7.29 12.28 -4.63
N LYS A 99 7.41 11.53 -5.74
CA LYS A 99 7.07 12.03 -7.07
C LYS A 99 5.58 12.40 -7.21
N ALA A 100 4.70 11.75 -6.45
CA ALA A 100 3.28 12.14 -6.35
C ALA A 100 3.02 13.42 -5.54
N GLY A 101 4.03 13.95 -4.83
CA GLY A 101 3.92 15.14 -3.99
C GLY A 101 4.34 14.89 -2.53
N PRO A 102 4.15 15.90 -1.67
CA PRO A 102 4.48 15.81 -0.25
C PRO A 102 3.52 14.89 0.52
N ILE A 103 4.05 14.16 1.48
CA ILE A 103 3.35 13.26 2.39
C ILE A 103 3.73 13.64 3.81
N GLU A 104 2.80 14.20 4.56
CA GLU A 104 3.01 14.51 5.98
C GLU A 104 3.06 13.23 6.80
N ILE A 105 3.99 13.18 7.74
CA ILE A 105 4.24 12.05 8.64
C ILE A 105 4.03 12.54 10.06
N GLU A 106 3.25 11.77 10.82
CA GLU A 106 3.08 12.00 12.25
C GLU A 106 3.42 10.76 13.05
N GLU A 107 4.00 10.96 14.23
CA GLU A 107 4.26 9.89 15.18
C GLU A 107 2.99 9.61 16.01
N THR A 108 2.61 8.34 16.10
CA THR A 108 1.38 7.92 16.82
C THR A 108 1.67 7.21 18.14
N GLY A 109 2.95 7.08 18.52
CA GLY A 109 3.40 6.34 19.71
C GLY A 109 3.91 4.93 19.37
N SER A 110 4.57 4.26 20.33
CA SER A 110 4.98 2.84 20.24
C SER A 110 5.77 2.44 18.97
N GLY A 111 6.62 3.33 18.45
CA GLY A 111 7.39 3.06 17.23
C GLY A 111 6.58 3.10 15.92
N SER A 112 5.30 3.47 15.99
CA SER A 112 4.42 3.64 14.83
C SER A 112 4.46 5.06 14.28
N VAL A 113 4.11 5.18 13.00
CA VAL A 113 3.87 6.44 12.28
C VAL A 113 2.53 6.37 11.57
N ARG A 114 1.99 7.53 11.21
CA ARG A 114 0.91 7.69 10.23
C ARG A 114 1.34 8.64 9.12
N ALA A 115 1.05 8.28 7.88
CA ALA A 115 1.34 9.05 6.69
C ALA A 115 0.05 9.55 6.05
N ALA A 116 -0.04 10.85 5.77
CA ALA A 116 -1.19 11.47 5.10
C ALA A 116 -1.17 11.14 3.61
N ILE A 117 -1.97 10.15 3.20
CA ILE A 117 -1.92 9.59 1.84
C ILE A 117 -2.66 10.50 0.86
N PRO A 118 -1.99 10.98 -0.20
CA PRO A 118 -2.67 11.65 -1.31
C PRO A 118 -3.68 10.70 -1.94
N HIS A 119 -4.90 11.18 -2.14
CA HIS A 119 -6.01 10.38 -2.63
C HIS A 119 -6.86 11.17 -3.63
N ASN A 120 -7.33 10.46 -4.63
CA ASN A 120 -8.34 10.89 -5.57
C ASN A 120 -9.12 9.64 -5.90
N THR A 121 -10.09 9.32 -5.06
CA THR A 121 -10.78 8.02 -5.13
C THR A 121 -11.74 7.97 -6.29
N HIS A 122 -11.86 6.81 -6.93
CA HIS A 122 -12.82 6.58 -8.00
C HIS A 122 -13.42 5.19 -7.90
N LEU A 123 -14.74 5.11 -7.75
CA LEU A 123 -15.50 3.87 -7.90
C LEU A 123 -15.86 3.72 -9.37
N HIS A 124 -15.34 2.66 -10.01
CA HIS A 124 -15.63 2.40 -11.41
C HIS A 124 -17.05 1.89 -11.59
N GLN A 125 -17.65 2.23 -12.74
CA GLN A 125 -19.00 1.75 -13.08
C GLN A 125 -19.02 0.23 -13.27
N LYS A 126 -17.94 -0.32 -13.82
CA LYS A 126 -17.78 -1.75 -14.09
C LYS A 126 -17.39 -2.52 -12.82
N ARG A 127 -17.82 -3.78 -12.77
CA ARG A 127 -17.42 -4.79 -11.78
C ARG A 127 -16.36 -5.70 -12.38
N LEU A 128 -15.76 -6.55 -11.56
CA LEU A 128 -14.73 -7.49 -12.01
C LEU A 128 -15.25 -8.41 -13.13
N ARG A 129 -16.53 -8.82 -13.09
CA ARG A 129 -17.16 -9.61 -14.18
C ARG A 129 -17.08 -8.97 -15.57
N ASP A 130 -17.06 -7.64 -15.62
CA ASP A 130 -17.05 -6.91 -16.88
C ASP A 130 -15.62 -6.81 -17.44
N LEU A 131 -14.60 -7.20 -16.66
CA LEU A 131 -13.20 -7.02 -17.02
C LEU A 131 -12.58 -8.18 -17.82
N GLY A 132 -13.25 -9.31 -17.91
CA GLY A 132 -12.72 -10.49 -18.59
C GLY A 132 -13.68 -11.68 -18.52
N PRO A 133 -13.44 -12.76 -19.29
CA PRO A 133 -14.37 -13.89 -19.38
C PRO A 133 -14.44 -14.78 -18.13
N GLY A 134 -13.51 -14.65 -17.18
CA GLY A 134 -13.38 -15.57 -16.05
C GLY A 134 -13.02 -17.01 -16.48
N PRO A 135 -12.89 -17.97 -15.54
CA PRO A 135 -12.92 -17.78 -14.09
C PRO A 135 -11.72 -16.95 -13.61
N TYR A 136 -11.94 -16.07 -12.61
CA TYR A 136 -10.89 -15.19 -12.10
C TYR A 136 -10.01 -15.89 -11.04
N SER A 137 -10.49 -16.99 -10.45
CA SER A 137 -9.67 -18.00 -9.76
C SER A 137 -10.18 -19.43 -9.99
N ASN A 138 -9.28 -20.41 -9.98
CA ASN A 138 -9.60 -21.83 -10.04
C ASN A 138 -9.70 -22.49 -8.64
N ALA A 139 -9.77 -21.70 -7.56
CA ALA A 139 -9.63 -22.22 -6.21
C ALA A 139 -10.91 -22.90 -5.68
N THR A 140 -12.04 -22.19 -5.65
CA THR A 140 -13.35 -22.69 -5.21
C THR A 140 -14.49 -21.96 -5.93
N ALA A 141 -15.68 -22.57 -5.99
CA ALA A 141 -16.87 -21.91 -6.55
C ALA A 141 -17.32 -20.69 -5.72
N GLU A 142 -17.14 -20.73 -4.40
CA GLU A 142 -17.44 -19.61 -3.51
C GLU A 142 -16.58 -18.38 -3.83
N LEU A 143 -15.27 -18.59 -4.01
CA LEU A 143 -14.35 -17.52 -4.34
C LEU A 143 -14.62 -16.97 -5.75
N ALA A 144 -14.84 -17.85 -6.73
CA ALA A 144 -15.20 -17.43 -8.08
C ALA A 144 -16.49 -16.60 -8.10
N ASN A 145 -17.51 -16.96 -7.31
CA ASN A 145 -18.74 -16.18 -7.20
C ASN A 145 -18.51 -14.82 -6.53
N ALA A 146 -17.67 -14.76 -5.50
CA ALA A 146 -17.34 -13.50 -4.82
C ALA A 146 -16.60 -12.52 -5.74
N GLU A 147 -15.74 -13.04 -6.62
CA GLU A 147 -15.01 -12.23 -7.60
C GLU A 147 -15.96 -11.53 -8.59
N VAL A 148 -16.99 -12.21 -9.09
CA VAL A 148 -17.88 -11.67 -10.15
C VAL A 148 -18.45 -10.28 -9.79
N GLU A 149 -18.94 -10.11 -8.57
CA GLU A 149 -19.57 -8.86 -8.12
C GLU A 149 -18.61 -7.87 -7.46
N ALA A 150 -17.30 -8.18 -7.42
CA ALA A 150 -16.32 -7.35 -6.73
C ALA A 150 -16.29 -5.93 -7.33
N PRO A 151 -16.50 -4.87 -6.53
CA PRO A 151 -16.32 -3.50 -6.97
C PRO A 151 -14.87 -3.24 -7.36
N VAL A 152 -14.70 -2.47 -8.44
CA VAL A 152 -13.40 -2.02 -8.91
C VAL A 152 -13.21 -0.58 -8.43
N PHE A 153 -12.18 -0.36 -7.63
CA PHE A 153 -11.98 0.90 -6.93
C PHE A 153 -10.52 1.37 -7.06
N SER A 154 -10.35 2.64 -7.42
CA SER A 154 -9.05 3.29 -7.46
C SER A 154 -8.90 4.24 -6.28
N ILE A 155 -7.77 4.17 -5.57
CA ILE A 155 -7.43 5.16 -4.53
C ILE A 155 -6.86 6.45 -5.14
N VAL A 156 -6.17 6.29 -6.27
CA VAL A 156 -5.66 7.36 -7.15
C VAL A 156 -5.63 6.82 -8.58
N ASN A 157 -5.52 7.71 -9.55
CA ASN A 157 -5.36 7.31 -10.95
C ASN A 157 -4.03 6.53 -11.11
N GLY A 158 -4.09 5.33 -11.67
CA GLY A 158 -2.94 4.43 -11.79
C GLY A 158 -2.82 3.36 -10.70
N MET A 159 -3.72 3.32 -9.71
CA MET A 159 -3.69 2.36 -8.60
C MET A 159 -5.10 1.83 -8.32
N THR A 160 -5.42 0.64 -8.83
CA THR A 160 -6.79 0.10 -8.86
C THR A 160 -6.85 -1.32 -8.30
N PHE A 161 -7.92 -1.62 -7.57
CA PHE A 161 -8.12 -2.92 -6.94
C PHE A 161 -9.54 -3.43 -7.19
N ALA A 162 -9.67 -4.74 -7.41
CA ALA A 162 -10.95 -5.43 -7.29
C ALA A 162 -11.09 -5.89 -5.84
N LEU A 163 -12.08 -5.35 -5.12
CA LEU A 163 -12.27 -5.60 -3.69
C LEU A 163 -13.21 -6.78 -3.51
N VAL A 164 -12.67 -7.95 -3.13
CA VAL A 164 -13.42 -9.21 -3.08
C VAL A 164 -13.74 -9.58 -1.63
N GLU A 165 -14.99 -9.35 -1.22
CA GLU A 165 -15.43 -9.74 0.13
C GLU A 165 -15.71 -11.23 0.21
N LEU A 166 -15.20 -11.89 1.24
CA LEU A 166 -15.36 -13.31 1.49
C LEU A 166 -16.06 -13.55 2.84
N PRO A 167 -16.87 -14.62 2.98
CA PRO A 167 -17.69 -14.84 4.15
C PRO A 167 -16.91 -15.39 5.35
N SER A 168 -15.71 -15.94 5.14
CA SER A 168 -14.95 -16.59 6.21
C SER A 168 -13.44 -16.56 5.99
N LEU A 169 -12.70 -16.73 7.08
CA LEU A 169 -11.25 -16.92 7.02
C LEU A 169 -10.84 -18.20 6.29
N ALA A 170 -11.68 -19.23 6.31
CA ALA A 170 -11.43 -20.45 5.53
C ALA A 170 -11.49 -20.17 4.02
N SER A 171 -12.47 -19.37 3.59
CA SER A 171 -12.59 -18.90 2.21
C SER A 171 -11.40 -18.04 1.82
N LEU A 172 -10.97 -17.11 2.68
CA LEU A 172 -9.79 -16.27 2.45
C LEU A 172 -8.49 -17.09 2.32
N ALA A 173 -8.30 -18.09 3.19
CA ALA A 173 -7.16 -18.99 3.12
C ALA A 173 -7.14 -19.85 1.85
N SER A 174 -8.31 -20.09 1.24
CA SER A 174 -8.42 -20.85 -0.01
C SER A 174 -7.95 -20.08 -1.25
N ALA A 175 -7.80 -18.75 -1.17
CA ALA A 175 -7.31 -17.94 -2.30
C ALA A 175 -5.90 -18.37 -2.72
N LYS A 176 -5.66 -18.44 -4.03
CA LYS A 176 -4.38 -18.88 -4.61
C LYS A 176 -4.00 -17.98 -5.76
N ILE A 177 -2.68 -17.84 -5.97
CA ILE A 177 -2.12 -17.28 -7.21
C ILE A 177 -2.71 -18.01 -8.41
N GLY A 178 -2.87 -17.29 -9.50
CA GLY A 178 -3.52 -17.81 -10.68
C GLY A 178 -3.80 -16.70 -11.69
N PRO A 179 -3.88 -17.06 -12.98
CA PRO A 179 -3.97 -16.11 -14.07
C PRO A 179 -5.17 -15.20 -13.88
N MET A 180 -4.99 -13.95 -14.31
CA MET A 180 -6.01 -12.93 -14.25
C MET A 180 -5.97 -12.19 -15.59
N GLU A 181 -6.81 -12.63 -16.51
CA GLU A 181 -6.88 -12.05 -17.85
C GLU A 181 -7.85 -10.87 -17.86
N PHE A 182 -7.29 -9.66 -17.97
CA PHE A 182 -8.07 -8.44 -18.17
C PHE A 182 -7.93 -7.92 -19.59
N ARG A 183 -9.02 -7.41 -20.17
CA ARG A 183 -8.95 -6.58 -21.39
C ARG A 183 -8.52 -5.15 -21.01
N GLN A 184 -7.31 -4.97 -20.49
CA GLN A 184 -6.86 -3.79 -19.72
C GLN A 184 -7.23 -2.39 -20.30
N GLN A 185 -7.35 -2.22 -21.63
CA GLN A 185 -7.46 -0.90 -22.25
C GLN A 185 -8.89 -0.35 -22.42
N GLU A 186 -9.94 -1.18 -22.36
CA GLU A 186 -11.33 -0.76 -22.66
C GLU A 186 -12.27 -0.77 -21.45
N LEU A 187 -11.73 -1.10 -20.27
CA LEU A 187 -12.56 -1.55 -19.17
C LEU A 187 -12.79 -0.52 -18.07
N LEU A 188 -11.84 0.37 -17.85
CA LEU A 188 -11.97 1.38 -16.82
C LEU A 188 -12.54 2.67 -17.40
N ASP A 189 -13.14 3.45 -16.51
CA ASP A 189 -13.82 4.69 -16.86
C ASP A 189 -12.85 5.67 -17.57
N GLU A 190 -13.41 6.52 -18.42
CA GLU A 190 -12.62 7.50 -19.17
C GLU A 190 -11.77 8.36 -18.22
N GLY A 191 -10.49 8.55 -18.57
CA GLY A 191 -9.52 9.23 -17.71
C GLY A 191 -8.80 8.33 -16.69
N TRP A 192 -9.29 7.12 -16.41
CA TRP A 192 -8.73 6.20 -15.40
C TRP A 192 -8.09 4.92 -15.97
N ARG A 193 -7.90 4.87 -17.29
CA ARG A 193 -7.50 3.65 -18.02
C ARG A 193 -6.04 3.24 -17.88
N LYS A 194 -5.15 4.15 -17.46
CA LYS A 194 -3.71 3.88 -17.32
C LYS A 194 -3.39 3.39 -15.91
N THR A 195 -3.67 2.12 -15.64
CA THR A 195 -3.48 1.52 -14.30
C THR A 195 -3.23 0.02 -14.43
N PHE A 196 -2.72 -0.58 -13.37
CA PHE A 196 -2.87 -2.02 -13.13
C PHE A 196 -4.15 -2.27 -12.31
N ILE A 197 -4.57 -3.53 -12.21
CA ILE A 197 -5.66 -3.96 -11.34
C ILE A 197 -5.18 -5.21 -10.59
N SER A 198 -5.31 -5.25 -9.27
CA SER A 198 -4.99 -6.42 -8.45
C SER A 198 -6.20 -6.85 -7.61
N ARG A 199 -6.33 -8.16 -7.33
CA ARG A 199 -7.41 -8.69 -6.48
C ARG A 199 -7.03 -8.51 -5.02
N TYR A 200 -7.91 -7.85 -4.27
CA TYR A 200 -7.76 -7.68 -2.84
C TYR A 200 -8.91 -8.37 -2.12
N TYR A 201 -8.62 -9.56 -1.61
CA TYR A 201 -9.58 -10.38 -0.88
C TYR A 201 -9.64 -9.94 0.56
N PHE A 202 -10.83 -9.90 1.14
CA PHE A 202 -10.99 -9.50 2.53
C PHE A 202 -12.15 -10.17 3.25
N VAL A 203 -12.05 -10.25 4.58
CA VAL A 203 -13.09 -10.72 5.49
C VAL A 203 -13.22 -9.69 6.61
N ARG A 204 -14.43 -9.20 6.86
CA ARG A 204 -14.71 -8.33 8.02
C ARG A 204 -14.85 -9.19 9.27
N LEU A 205 -14.06 -8.91 10.30
CA LEU A 205 -14.07 -9.63 11.57
C LEU A 205 -14.98 -9.00 12.63
N GLY A 206 -15.57 -7.85 12.30
CA GLY A 206 -16.38 -7.05 13.20
C GLY A 206 -15.77 -5.67 13.45
N ALA A 207 -16.31 -4.96 14.42
CA ALA A 207 -15.83 -3.66 14.85
C ALA A 207 -15.92 -3.53 16.37
N GLU A 208 -15.10 -2.67 16.92
CA GLU A 208 -15.15 -2.27 18.33
C GLU A 208 -15.00 -0.76 18.47
N THR A 209 -15.45 -0.21 19.59
CA THR A 209 -15.27 1.22 19.88
C THR A 209 -14.10 1.41 20.83
N ILE A 210 -13.06 2.10 20.38
CA ILE A 210 -11.87 2.46 21.18
C ILE A 210 -11.82 3.97 21.27
N ASP A 211 -11.82 4.52 22.49
CA ASP A 211 -11.75 5.98 22.73
C ASP A 211 -12.76 6.79 21.89
N GLY A 212 -13.98 6.26 21.73
CA GLY A 212 -15.06 6.90 20.98
C GLY A 212 -14.93 6.80 19.45
N ARG A 213 -13.96 6.04 18.93
CA ARG A 213 -13.80 5.75 17.49
C ARG A 213 -14.21 4.33 17.18
N VAL A 214 -14.94 4.13 16.09
CA VAL A 214 -15.27 2.80 15.57
C VAL A 214 -14.06 2.27 14.80
N VAL A 215 -13.53 1.15 15.25
CA VAL A 215 -12.38 0.46 14.67
C VAL A 215 -12.86 -0.84 14.04
N HIS A 216 -12.80 -0.93 12.71
CA HIS A 216 -13.16 -2.13 11.96
C HIS A 216 -11.95 -3.05 11.82
N LYS A 217 -12.12 -4.33 12.18
CA LYS A 217 -11.08 -5.35 12.05
C LYS A 217 -11.29 -6.14 10.77
N ILE A 218 -10.27 -6.24 9.94
CA ILE A 218 -10.34 -6.86 8.61
C ILE A 218 -9.14 -7.78 8.40
N ARG A 219 -9.38 -8.96 7.83
CA ARG A 219 -8.32 -9.85 7.33
C ARG A 219 -8.24 -9.77 5.82
N THR A 220 -7.05 -9.64 5.27
CA THR A 220 -6.87 -9.42 3.82
C THR A 220 -5.78 -10.28 3.20
N ARG A 221 -5.85 -10.46 1.88
CA ARG A 221 -4.80 -11.04 1.04
C ARG A 221 -4.80 -10.34 -0.32
N LEU A 222 -3.63 -9.94 -0.81
CA LEU A 222 -3.47 -9.43 -2.18
C LEU A 222 -2.85 -10.51 -3.05
N ILE A 223 -3.60 -10.97 -4.04
CA ILE A 223 -3.18 -12.08 -4.90
C ILE A 223 -3.09 -11.62 -6.35
N GLU A 224 -1.88 -11.65 -6.87
CA GLU A 224 -1.55 -11.38 -8.26
C GLU A 224 -1.39 -12.70 -9.04
N PRO A 225 -1.20 -12.66 -10.37
CA PRO A 225 -1.04 -13.88 -11.16
C PRO A 225 0.11 -14.78 -10.69
N ASP A 226 1.25 -14.16 -10.36
CA ASP A 226 2.51 -14.86 -10.13
C ASP A 226 3.05 -14.69 -8.70
N LEU A 227 2.41 -13.87 -7.88
CA LEU A 227 2.84 -13.59 -6.50
C LEU A 227 1.68 -13.25 -5.57
N GLU A 228 1.95 -13.37 -4.26
CA GLU A 228 1.13 -12.79 -3.19
C GLU A 228 1.98 -11.72 -2.50
N ASP A 229 1.40 -10.54 -2.28
CA ASP A 229 2.07 -9.45 -1.56
C ASP A 229 1.76 -9.54 -0.05
N PRO A 230 2.77 -9.56 0.83
CA PRO A 230 2.56 -9.74 2.27
C PRO A 230 1.83 -8.58 2.95
N ALA A 231 1.97 -7.35 2.45
CA ALA A 231 1.26 -6.19 3.00
C ALA A 231 1.12 -5.04 2.00
N THR A 232 -0.11 -4.78 1.54
CA THR A 232 -0.34 -3.81 0.48
C THR A 232 -1.04 -2.56 1.02
N GLY A 233 -0.25 -1.60 1.50
CA GLY A 233 -0.79 -0.37 2.10
C GLY A 233 -1.71 0.45 1.17
N SER A 234 -1.44 0.45 -0.15
CA SER A 234 -2.30 1.11 -1.14
C SER A 234 -3.66 0.40 -1.30
N ALA A 235 -3.69 -0.93 -1.27
CA ALA A 235 -4.92 -1.71 -1.31
C ALA A 235 -5.73 -1.57 -0.01
N ALA A 236 -5.05 -1.55 1.14
CA ALA A 236 -5.66 -1.27 2.44
C ALA A 236 -6.32 0.13 2.46
N CYS A 237 -5.64 1.14 1.91
CA CYS A 237 -6.20 2.49 1.72
C CYS A 237 -7.41 2.51 0.79
N ALA A 238 -7.33 1.78 -0.34
CA ALA A 238 -8.42 1.66 -1.29
C ALA A 238 -9.66 1.00 -0.67
N LEU A 239 -9.49 -0.14 0.01
CA LEU A 239 -10.55 -0.85 0.71
C LEU A 239 -11.20 0.02 1.77
N SER A 240 -10.39 0.62 2.65
CA SER A 240 -10.89 1.48 3.73
C SER A 240 -11.66 2.68 3.21
N SER A 241 -11.19 3.28 2.10
CA SER A 241 -11.87 4.40 1.44
C SER A 241 -13.21 3.96 0.83
N TYR A 242 -13.24 2.83 0.12
CA TYR A 242 -14.46 2.26 -0.45
C TYR A 242 -15.51 2.00 0.64
N LEU A 243 -15.11 1.29 1.70
CA LEU A 243 -15.99 0.96 2.83
C LEU A 243 -16.53 2.23 3.50
N SER A 244 -15.66 3.21 3.74
CA SER A 244 -16.04 4.48 4.38
C SER A 244 -17.04 5.28 3.54
N LEU A 245 -16.82 5.35 2.22
CA LEU A 245 -17.65 6.15 1.31
C LEU A 245 -19.00 5.48 1.01
N HIS A 246 -19.00 4.15 0.85
CA HIS A 246 -20.11 3.44 0.22
C HIS A 246 -20.82 2.43 1.12
N GLU A 247 -20.18 1.93 2.18
CA GLU A 247 -20.72 0.83 2.99
C GLU A 247 -21.08 1.26 4.42
N PHE A 248 -20.35 2.22 4.98
CA PHE A 248 -20.56 2.72 6.35
C PHE A 248 -21.13 4.13 6.38
N SER A 249 -21.82 4.49 7.45
CA SER A 249 -22.54 5.77 7.58
C SER A 249 -21.76 6.85 8.32
N GLU A 250 -20.76 6.42 9.08
CA GLU A 250 -19.92 7.21 9.97
C GLU A 250 -19.01 8.17 9.18
N TYR A 251 -18.60 9.27 9.80
CA TYR A 251 -17.73 10.28 9.17
C TYR A 251 -16.27 10.19 9.63
N SER A 252 -15.97 9.35 10.61
CA SER A 252 -14.63 9.09 11.10
C SER A 252 -14.53 7.60 11.41
N LEU A 253 -13.71 6.89 10.65
CA LEU A 253 -13.54 5.45 10.76
C LEU A 253 -12.06 5.10 10.87
N SER A 254 -11.78 4.08 11.66
CA SER A 254 -10.46 3.47 11.76
C SER A 254 -10.55 2.01 11.33
N PHE A 255 -9.49 1.50 10.72
CA PHE A 255 -9.40 0.15 10.21
C PHE A 255 -8.10 -0.50 10.71
N GLU A 256 -8.23 -1.66 11.32
CA GLU A 256 -7.12 -2.56 11.64
C GLU A 256 -7.16 -3.72 10.65
N ILE A 257 -6.17 -3.73 9.77
CA ILE A 257 -6.09 -4.66 8.64
C ILE A 257 -4.90 -5.59 8.85
N THR A 258 -5.17 -6.88 9.00
CA THR A 258 -4.11 -7.91 9.10
C THR A 258 -3.98 -8.68 7.78
N GLN A 259 -2.81 -8.63 7.17
CA GLN A 259 -2.45 -9.26 5.89
C GLN A 259 -1.27 -10.25 6.05
N GLY A 260 -1.05 -11.11 5.07
CA GLY A 260 0.18 -11.93 4.95
C GLY A 260 0.30 -13.10 5.93
N VAL A 261 -0.76 -13.42 6.68
CA VAL A 261 -0.77 -14.50 7.68
C VAL A 261 -0.50 -15.86 7.02
N GLU A 262 -1.18 -16.14 5.91
CA GLU A 262 -1.12 -17.41 5.19
C GLU A 262 0.27 -17.73 4.65
N MET A 263 1.07 -16.70 4.38
CA MET A 263 2.44 -16.82 3.87
C MET A 263 3.52 -16.65 4.96
N GLY A 264 3.14 -16.62 6.24
CA GLY A 264 4.07 -16.47 7.37
C GLY A 264 4.68 -15.06 7.49
N ARG A 265 4.07 -14.06 6.85
CA ARG A 265 4.52 -12.66 6.82
C ARG A 265 3.43 -11.75 7.38
N ARG A 266 2.95 -12.10 8.57
CA ARG A 266 1.89 -11.35 9.24
C ARG A 266 2.25 -9.86 9.29
N SER A 267 1.29 -9.04 8.88
CA SER A 267 1.44 -7.60 8.73
C SER A 267 0.20 -6.92 9.28
N ASP A 268 0.37 -5.97 10.19
CA ASP A 268 -0.71 -5.21 10.81
C ASP A 268 -0.68 -3.76 10.30
N ILE A 269 -1.67 -3.41 9.47
CA ILE A 269 -1.83 -2.14 8.76
C ILE A 269 -2.96 -1.35 9.41
N TYR A 270 -2.73 -0.07 9.66
CA TYR A 270 -3.74 0.83 10.22
C TYR A 270 -4.16 1.84 9.18
N VAL A 271 -5.46 2.09 9.03
CA VAL A 271 -5.97 3.14 8.15
C VAL A 271 -7.00 3.98 8.88
N ASP A 272 -6.80 5.29 8.91
CA ASP A 272 -7.78 6.25 9.43
C ASP A 272 -8.39 7.04 8.26
N ALA A 273 -9.71 7.01 8.14
CA ALA A 273 -10.47 7.74 7.14
C ALA A 273 -11.39 8.76 7.82
N LYS A 274 -11.30 10.02 7.38
CA LYS A 274 -12.28 11.05 7.72
C LYS A 274 -13.00 11.49 6.47
N LEU A 275 -14.32 11.60 6.58
CA LEU A 275 -15.19 12.04 5.52
C LEU A 275 -15.72 13.43 5.84
N GLY A 276 -15.94 14.18 4.78
CA GLY A 276 -16.67 15.43 4.79
C GLY A 276 -17.83 15.40 3.79
N ARG A 277 -18.36 16.58 3.50
CA ARG A 277 -19.33 16.78 2.42
C ARG A 277 -18.71 17.64 1.33
N GLY A 278 -18.86 17.21 0.08
CA GLY A 278 -18.57 18.01 -1.09
C GLY A 278 -19.53 19.19 -1.23
N THR A 279 -19.23 20.11 -2.15
CA THR A 279 -20.08 21.28 -2.45
C THR A 279 -21.45 20.89 -3.00
N ASP A 280 -21.57 19.71 -3.60
CA ASP A 280 -22.80 19.09 -4.09
C ASP A 280 -23.53 18.25 -3.02
N GLY A 281 -23.02 18.25 -1.78
CA GLY A 281 -23.58 17.50 -0.66
C GLY A 281 -23.20 16.02 -0.63
N THR A 282 -22.45 15.52 -1.61
CA THR A 282 -21.97 14.13 -1.67
C THR A 282 -20.93 13.86 -0.58
N ARG A 283 -20.84 12.62 -0.11
CA ARG A 283 -19.79 12.21 0.83
C ARG A 283 -18.46 12.17 0.09
N LYS A 284 -17.45 12.79 0.68
CA LYS A 284 -16.10 12.84 0.12
C LYS A 284 -15.09 12.49 1.21
N LEU A 285 -14.03 11.78 0.84
CA LEU A 285 -12.88 11.56 1.69
C LEU A 285 -12.14 12.89 1.88
N GLU A 286 -12.00 13.34 3.13
CA GLU A 286 -11.32 14.58 3.50
C GLU A 286 -9.86 14.30 3.86
N THR A 287 -9.63 13.27 4.67
CA THR A 287 -8.29 12.81 5.03
C THR A 287 -8.21 11.31 5.03
N LEU A 288 -7.07 10.78 4.60
CA LEU A 288 -6.73 9.37 4.68
C LEU A 288 -5.32 9.24 5.22
N HIS A 289 -5.18 8.48 6.30
CA HIS A 289 -3.87 8.21 6.89
C HIS A 289 -3.58 6.72 6.90
N LEU A 290 -2.40 6.34 6.42
CA LEU A 290 -1.87 4.98 6.48
C LEU A 290 -0.85 4.91 7.61
N GLY A 291 -1.04 4.00 8.55
CA GLY A 291 -0.18 3.82 9.69
C GLY A 291 0.32 2.39 9.85
N GLY A 292 1.40 2.26 10.63
CA GLY A 292 2.06 0.98 10.87
C GLY A 292 3.37 1.15 11.60
N THR A 293 3.94 0.02 12.00
CA THR A 293 5.30 -0.09 12.55
C THR A 293 6.26 -0.63 11.50
N ALA A 294 7.55 -0.60 11.78
CA ALA A 294 8.57 -1.29 11.00
C ALA A 294 9.75 -1.61 11.92
N THR A 295 10.47 -2.67 11.59
CA THR A 295 11.63 -3.12 12.35
C THR A 295 12.83 -3.32 11.45
N LYS A 296 14.02 -2.96 11.93
CA LYS A 296 15.26 -3.09 11.16
C LYS A 296 15.68 -4.57 11.11
N VAL A 297 16.09 -5.03 9.92
CA VAL A 297 16.48 -6.43 9.69
C VAL A 297 17.97 -6.53 9.39
N MET A 298 18.44 -5.84 8.34
CA MET A 298 19.84 -5.87 7.90
C MET A 298 20.33 -4.46 7.55
N SER A 299 21.65 -4.27 7.50
CA SER A 299 22.27 -3.08 6.92
C SER A 299 23.63 -3.40 6.34
N GLY A 300 24.04 -2.64 5.33
CA GLY A 300 25.34 -2.80 4.69
C GLY A 300 25.64 -1.70 3.68
N THR A 301 26.55 -1.99 2.76
CA THR A 301 27.02 -1.05 1.73
C THR A 301 26.86 -1.68 0.35
N ILE A 302 26.30 -0.91 -0.59
CA ILE A 302 26.26 -1.24 -2.02
C ILE A 302 27.51 -0.65 -2.69
N PHE A 303 28.20 -1.46 -3.48
CA PHE A 303 29.36 -1.04 -4.26
C PHE A 303 28.96 -0.82 -5.73
N LEU A 304 29.01 0.42 -6.19
CA LEU A 304 28.82 0.78 -7.60
C LEU A 304 30.18 1.08 -8.23
N LYS A 305 30.46 0.44 -9.38
CA LYS A 305 31.59 0.84 -10.21
C LYS A 305 31.33 2.24 -10.75
N SER A 306 32.32 3.12 -10.59
CA SER A 306 32.37 4.45 -11.18
C SER A 306 32.43 4.38 -12.70
#